data_AF-A0A3S9NM85-F1
#
_entry.id   AF-A0A3S9NM85-F1
#
_cell.length_a   1.000
_cell.length_b   1.000
_cell.length_c   1.000
_cell.angle_alpha   90.00
_cell.angle_beta   90.00
_cell.angle_gamma   90.00
#
_symmetry.space_group_name_H-M   'P 1'
#
loop_
_entity.id
_entity.type
_entity.pdbx_description
1 polymer ?
#
loop_
_entity_poly.entity_id
_entity_poly.type
_entity_poly.pdbx_seq_one_letter_code
_entity_poly.pdbx_strand_id
1 'polypeptide(L)'
;MSQIITQYFNWMEENYSNYGLSVIQLIQIGKFYELWHEPDAPCIQQSYSQAELLVESGPLGGPLEVTPPIEQVALLLDMRIISPGKRSLLQMGFPIYSLTTYLSILLDKGWTVIVIDELVAGKFGPKQPKQRAVSQIYSPSCNLEDCSELSYVISIYFKDDLLGVTLFSVMSGHSVMFPVYWEDRDKVARLLISYRIKEVLIWADPGILNKIYDLLIGWNLFPSEPNARVEVMSALCY
;
A
#
# COMPACT_ATOMS: atom_id res chain seq x y z
N MET A 1 13.21 10.25 22.47
CA MET A 1 13.04 9.00 21.70
C MET A 1 14.39 8.36 21.44
N SER A 2 14.46 7.04 21.22
CA SER A 2 15.68 6.47 20.65
C SER A 2 15.80 7.01 19.21
N GLN A 3 17.01 7.31 18.75
CA GLN A 3 17.24 7.90 17.42
C GLN A 3 16.62 7.05 16.29
N ILE A 4 16.55 5.74 16.49
CA ILE A 4 15.99 4.76 15.54
C ILE A 4 14.47 4.88 15.44
N ILE A 5 13.77 5.05 16.57
CA ILE A 5 12.31 5.21 16.58
C ILE A 5 11.90 6.48 15.85
N THR A 6 12.58 7.60 16.10
CA THR A 6 12.31 8.86 15.39
C THR A 6 12.59 8.75 13.89
N GLN A 7 13.70 8.10 13.51
CA GLN A 7 14.01 7.86 12.09
C GLN A 7 12.94 7.00 11.40
N TYR A 8 12.48 5.95 12.06
CA TYR A 8 11.42 5.08 11.54
C TYR A 8 10.12 5.87 11.28
N PHE A 9 9.66 6.68 12.23
CA PHE A 9 8.43 7.45 12.06
C PHE A 9 8.58 8.59 11.05
N ASN A 10 9.75 9.19 10.91
CA ASN A 10 10.00 10.17 9.84
C ASN A 10 9.90 9.52 8.45
N TRP A 11 10.47 8.32 8.27
CA TRP A 11 10.31 7.57 7.01
C TRP A 11 8.86 7.14 6.79
N MET A 12 8.11 6.85 7.86
CA MET A 12 6.69 6.52 7.79
C MET A 12 5.86 7.65 7.19
N GLU A 13 6.06 8.87 7.64
CA GLU A 13 5.36 10.04 7.09
C GLU A 13 5.69 10.27 5.61
N GLU A 14 6.97 10.18 5.24
CA GLU A 14 7.41 10.31 3.85
C GLU A 14 6.84 9.20 2.96
N ASN A 15 6.91 7.96 3.41
CA ASN A 15 6.44 6.80 2.66
C ASN A 15 4.91 6.79 2.52
N TYR A 16 4.17 7.21 3.54
CA TYR A 16 2.72 7.37 3.42
C TYR A 16 2.32 8.45 2.43
N SER A 17 3.10 9.54 2.37
CA SER A 17 2.88 10.60 1.39
C SER A 17 3.15 10.13 -0.05
N ASN A 18 4.09 9.20 -0.24
CA ASN A 18 4.52 8.74 -1.55
C ASN A 18 3.77 7.50 -2.07
N TYR A 19 3.36 6.60 -1.18
CA TYR A 19 2.83 5.28 -1.55
C TYR A 19 1.43 5.00 -1.00
N GLY A 20 0.84 5.92 -0.25
CA GLY A 20 -0.51 5.81 0.31
C GLY A 20 -0.56 5.13 1.68
N LEU A 21 -1.76 4.73 2.12
CA LEU A 21 -2.07 4.30 3.49
C LEU A 21 -1.91 2.79 3.70
N SER A 22 -1.85 2.03 2.61
CA SER A 22 -1.76 0.57 2.55
C SER A 22 -0.31 0.12 2.52
N VAL A 23 0.53 0.94 3.14
CA VAL A 23 1.97 0.79 3.21
C VAL A 23 2.33 0.29 4.59
N ILE A 24 3.19 -0.72 4.64
CA ILE A 24 3.79 -1.22 5.86
C ILE A 24 5.30 -1.16 5.74
N GLN A 25 5.97 -0.81 6.84
CA GLN A 25 7.42 -0.67 6.86
C GLN A 25 8.02 -1.71 7.79
N LEU A 26 8.91 -2.52 7.25
CA LEU A 26 9.66 -3.53 7.98
C LEU A 26 11.07 -3.03 8.19
N ILE A 27 11.44 -2.75 9.44
CA ILE A 27 12.78 -2.32 9.80
C ILE A 27 13.60 -3.49 10.31
N GLN A 28 14.78 -3.71 9.73
CA GLN A 28 15.71 -4.72 10.19
C GLN A 28 16.36 -4.27 11.51
N ILE A 29 16.25 -5.14 12.52
CA ILE A 29 16.91 -5.01 13.82
C ILE A 29 17.63 -6.32 14.12
N GLY A 30 18.95 -6.32 13.90
CA GLY A 30 19.78 -7.51 14.06
C GLY A 30 19.38 -8.65 13.12
N LYS A 31 18.71 -9.68 13.67
CA LYS A 31 18.26 -10.88 12.93
C LYS A 31 16.75 -10.94 12.68
N PHE A 32 16.05 -9.84 12.96
CA PHE A 32 14.60 -9.75 12.83
C PHE A 32 14.21 -8.54 11.98
N TYR A 33 13.09 -8.65 11.28
CA TYR A 33 12.33 -7.51 10.81
C TYR A 33 11.26 -7.18 11.83
N GLU A 34 11.11 -5.90 12.15
CA GLU A 34 10.11 -5.39 13.08
C GLU A 34 9.19 -4.40 12.37
N LEU A 35 7.92 -4.39 12.77
CA LEU A 35 6.91 -3.40 12.41
C LEU A 35 6.50 -2.69 13.69
N TRP A 36 6.57 -1.36 13.68
CA TRP A 36 6.22 -0.53 14.83
C TRP A 36 5.04 0.38 14.50
N HIS A 37 4.16 0.59 15.48
CA HIS A 37 3.00 1.46 15.38
C HIS A 37 2.77 2.22 16.69
N GLU A 38 2.55 3.53 16.60
CA GLU A 38 2.21 4.39 17.73
C GLU A 38 0.70 4.72 17.65
N PRO A 39 -0.13 4.23 18.60
CA PRO A 39 -1.58 4.41 18.58
C PRO A 39 -2.01 5.84 18.94
N ASP A 40 -1.16 6.61 19.64
CA ASP A 40 -1.45 7.98 20.07
C ASP A 40 -0.99 9.05 19.06
N ALA A 41 -0.29 8.64 18.00
CA ALA A 41 0.10 9.56 16.93
C ALA A 41 -1.15 9.88 16.09
N PRO A 42 -1.38 11.16 15.70
CA PRO A 42 -2.44 11.52 14.77
C PRO A 42 -2.13 10.86 13.41
N CYS A 43 -2.61 9.64 13.25
CA CYS A 43 -2.36 8.88 12.05
C CYS A 43 -3.14 9.56 10.92
N ILE A 44 -2.44 9.90 9.83
CA ILE A 44 -3.06 10.36 8.58
C ILE A 44 -4.10 9.33 8.06
N GLN A 45 -4.03 8.06 8.52
CA GLN A 45 -5.02 7.02 8.24
C GLN A 45 -6.41 7.28 8.83
N GLN A 46 -6.55 8.13 9.86
CA GLN A 46 -7.88 8.54 10.34
C GLN A 46 -8.59 9.44 9.31
N SER A 47 -7.83 10.16 8.47
CA SER A 47 -8.35 11.13 7.51
C SER A 47 -8.71 10.54 6.15
N TYR A 48 -8.26 9.32 5.87
CA TYR A 48 -8.51 8.63 4.60
C TYR A 48 -8.88 7.18 4.88
N SER A 49 -9.84 6.98 5.78
CA SER A 49 -10.52 5.70 5.89
C SER A 49 -11.14 5.37 4.52
N GLN A 50 -10.89 4.17 4.00
CA GLN A 50 -11.60 3.61 2.84
C GLN A 50 -13.14 3.56 3.02
N ALA A 51 -13.66 3.97 4.18
CA ALA A 51 -15.09 4.14 4.42
C ALA A 51 -15.65 5.50 3.97
N GLU A 52 -14.86 6.56 3.73
CA GLU A 52 -15.46 7.86 3.33
C GLU A 52 -15.87 7.92 1.85
N LEU A 53 -15.34 7.04 1.00
CA LEU A 53 -15.78 6.90 -0.40
C LEU A 53 -16.98 5.95 -0.58
N LEU A 54 -17.30 5.13 0.44
CA LEU A 54 -18.40 4.14 0.39
C LEU A 54 -19.56 4.43 1.35
N VAL A 55 -19.44 5.44 2.22
CA VAL A 55 -20.48 5.77 3.21
C VAL A 55 -21.10 7.14 2.89
N GLU A 56 -21.72 7.26 1.72
CA GLU A 56 -22.92 8.10 1.64
C GLU A 56 -24.10 7.28 2.18
N SER A 57 -24.59 7.68 3.35
CA SER A 57 -25.95 7.45 3.86
C SER A 57 -26.35 6.02 4.34
N GLY A 58 -25.94 5.68 5.57
CA GLY A 58 -26.59 4.63 6.38
C GLY A 58 -27.01 5.17 7.76
N PRO A 59 -28.21 4.90 8.30
CA PRO A 59 -28.75 5.60 9.49
C PRO A 59 -28.15 5.18 10.84
N LEU A 60 -27.02 4.44 10.87
CA LEU A 60 -26.45 3.90 12.10
C LEU A 60 -25.00 4.37 12.26
N GLY A 61 -24.85 5.66 12.56
CA GLY A 61 -23.58 6.30 12.85
C GLY A 61 -22.99 5.85 14.18
N GLY A 62 -22.01 4.95 14.11
CA GLY A 62 -20.93 4.80 15.08
C GLY A 62 -19.60 4.84 14.32
N PRO A 63 -18.51 5.38 14.89
CA PRO A 63 -17.21 5.33 14.23
C PRO A 63 -16.83 3.86 14.08
N LEU A 64 -16.73 3.36 12.85
CA LEU A 64 -16.09 2.05 12.61
C LEU A 64 -14.67 2.17 13.18
N GLU A 65 -14.39 1.44 14.27
CA GLU A 65 -13.03 1.31 14.80
C GLU A 65 -12.16 0.70 13.70
N VAL A 66 -11.44 1.55 12.96
CA VAL A 66 -10.50 1.12 11.93
C VAL A 66 -9.37 0.41 12.66
N THR A 67 -9.34 -0.92 12.59
CA THR A 67 -8.23 -1.71 13.15
C THR A 67 -6.92 -1.22 12.53
N PRO A 68 -5.91 -0.83 13.33
CA PRO A 68 -4.66 -0.30 12.82
C PRO A 68 -3.93 -1.34 11.95
N PRO A 69 -3.07 -0.90 11.00
CA PRO A 69 -2.34 -1.79 10.10
C PRO A 69 -1.58 -2.91 10.81
N ILE A 70 -1.01 -2.62 11.98
CA ILE A 70 -0.26 -3.59 12.78
C ILE A 70 -1.14 -4.74 13.27
N GLU A 71 -2.40 -4.48 13.63
CA GLU A 71 -3.35 -5.51 14.06
C GLU A 71 -3.80 -6.37 12.89
N GLN A 72 -4.06 -5.75 11.74
CA GLN A 72 -4.41 -6.48 10.52
C GLN A 72 -3.27 -7.39 10.08
N VAL A 73 -2.04 -6.87 10.05
CA VAL A 73 -0.84 -7.64 9.70
C VAL A 73 -0.56 -8.74 10.73
N ALA A 74 -0.72 -8.45 12.02
CA ALA A 74 -0.56 -9.46 13.07
C ALA A 74 -1.57 -10.60 12.91
N LEU A 75 -2.84 -10.32 12.59
CA LEU A 75 -3.85 -11.33 12.32
C LEU A 75 -3.54 -12.13 11.05
N LEU A 76 -3.09 -11.47 9.98
CA LEU A 76 -2.75 -12.11 8.71
C LEU A 76 -1.55 -13.06 8.83
N LEU A 77 -0.57 -12.69 9.66
CA LEU A 77 0.67 -13.45 9.83
C LEU A 77 0.67 -14.35 11.08
N ASP A 78 -0.46 -14.42 11.82
CA ASP A 78 -0.60 -15.10 13.11
C ASP A 78 0.52 -14.73 14.11
N MET A 79 0.80 -13.42 14.21
CA MET A 79 1.85 -12.87 15.06
C MET A 79 1.27 -12.20 16.31
N ARG A 80 2.08 -12.21 17.38
CA ARG A 80 1.74 -11.52 18.63
C ARG A 80 2.27 -10.10 18.61
N ILE A 81 1.40 -9.16 18.92
CA ILE A 81 1.80 -7.77 19.19
C ILE A 81 2.30 -7.68 20.62
N ILE A 82 3.46 -7.07 20.78
CA ILE A 82 4.10 -6.81 22.06
C ILE A 82 4.03 -5.30 22.31
N SER A 83 3.54 -4.92 23.49
CA SER A 83 3.65 -3.56 24.00
C SER A 83 4.72 -3.54 25.11
N PRO A 84 5.96 -3.12 24.84
CA PRO A 84 6.97 -2.97 25.88
C PRO A 84 6.50 -1.91 26.91
N GLY A 85 6.18 -2.37 28.12
CA GLY A 85 5.56 -1.56 29.18
C GLY A 85 6.31 -0.26 29.47
N LYS A 86 5.53 0.83 29.58
CA LYS A 86 5.85 2.28 29.70
C LYS A 86 5.77 3.13 28.43
N ARG A 87 5.64 2.53 27.24
CA ARG A 87 5.46 3.27 25.98
C ARG A 87 4.22 2.75 25.27
N SER A 88 3.39 3.64 24.74
CA SER A 88 2.34 3.32 23.78
C SER A 88 2.98 3.04 22.41
N LEU A 89 3.82 2.01 22.34
CA LEU A 89 4.39 1.55 21.07
C LEU A 89 4.02 0.09 20.90
N LEU A 90 3.26 -0.21 19.86
CA LEU A 90 2.95 -1.57 19.45
C LEU A 90 4.09 -2.06 18.55
N GLN A 91 4.59 -3.26 18.83
CA GLN A 91 5.68 -3.87 18.09
C GLN A 91 5.29 -5.30 17.70
N MET A 92 5.60 -5.68 16.47
CA MET A 92 5.59 -7.06 16.03
C MET A 92 6.81 -7.32 15.15
N GLY A 93 7.20 -8.58 14.97
CA GLY A 93 8.35 -8.87 14.14
C GLY A 93 8.58 -10.36 13.94
N PHE A 94 9.48 -10.66 13.00
CA PHE A 94 9.79 -12.02 12.59
C PHE A 94 11.23 -12.16 12.10
N PRO A 95 11.79 -13.39 12.05
CA PRO A 95 13.16 -13.61 11.61
C PRO A 95 13.37 -13.26 10.13
N ILE A 96 14.53 -12.70 9.77
CA ILE A 96 14.85 -12.24 8.40
C ILE A 96 14.62 -13.32 7.34
N TYR A 97 14.93 -14.58 7.64
CA TYR A 97 14.77 -15.68 6.67
C TYR A 97 13.30 -15.97 6.30
N SER A 98 12.33 -15.47 7.06
CA SER A 98 10.90 -15.64 6.79
C SER A 98 10.32 -14.52 5.90
N LEU A 99 11.15 -13.55 5.50
CA LEU A 99 10.71 -12.38 4.74
C LEU A 99 9.97 -12.76 3.46
N THR A 100 10.54 -13.66 2.64
CA THR A 100 9.95 -14.04 1.35
C THR A 100 8.54 -14.65 1.50
N THR A 101 8.35 -15.51 2.51
CA THR A 101 7.04 -16.14 2.80
C THR A 101 6.01 -15.13 3.29
N TYR A 102 6.40 -14.18 4.13
CA TYR A 102 5.45 -13.17 4.62
C TYR A 102 5.18 -12.09 3.58
N LEU A 103 6.15 -11.75 2.73
CA LEU A 103 5.95 -10.86 1.59
C LEU A 103 4.85 -11.40 0.66
N SER A 104 4.87 -12.68 0.28
CA SER A 104 3.83 -13.22 -0.60
C SER A 104 2.43 -13.09 0.01
N ILE A 105 2.28 -13.41 1.31
CA ILE A 105 1.00 -13.29 2.03
C ILE A 105 0.52 -11.83 2.08
N LEU A 106 1.43 -10.89 2.36
CA LEU A 106 1.10 -9.46 2.46
C LEU A 106 0.72 -8.87 1.11
N LEU A 107 1.46 -9.20 0.06
CA LEU A 107 1.22 -8.73 -1.30
C LEU A 107 -0.07 -9.31 -1.88
N ASP A 108 -0.38 -10.59 -1.60
CA ASP A 108 -1.66 -11.21 -1.97
C ASP A 108 -2.88 -10.54 -1.31
N LYS A 109 -2.65 -9.85 -0.18
CA LYS A 109 -3.66 -9.05 0.52
C LYS A 109 -3.63 -7.56 0.14
N GLY A 110 -2.86 -7.20 -0.88
CA GLY A 110 -2.81 -5.85 -1.42
C GLY A 110 -2.00 -4.85 -0.60
N TRP A 111 -1.11 -5.32 0.29
CA TRP A 111 -0.22 -4.43 1.03
C TRP A 111 1.02 -4.06 0.23
N THR A 112 1.43 -2.80 0.31
CA THR A 112 2.75 -2.35 -0.16
C THR A 112 3.74 -2.45 1.00
N VAL A 113 4.83 -3.18 0.80
CA VAL A 113 5.82 -3.47 1.85
C VAL A 113 7.13 -2.78 1.55
N ILE A 114 7.56 -1.91 2.47
CA ILE A 114 8.84 -1.22 2.41
C ILE A 114 9.81 -1.91 3.36
N VAL A 115 10.92 -2.41 2.82
CA VAL A 115 11.95 -3.11 3.59
C VAL A 115 13.13 -2.17 3.83
N ILE A 116 13.46 -1.97 5.09
CA ILE A 116 14.55 -1.10 5.55
C ILE A 116 15.63 -1.98 6.17
N ASP A 117 16.75 -2.12 5.48
CA ASP A 117 17.85 -3.00 5.91
C ASP A 117 18.91 -2.25 6.73
N GLU A 118 19.60 -2.98 7.60
CA GLU A 118 20.81 -2.49 8.26
C GLU A 118 21.97 -2.49 7.26
N LEU A 119 22.46 -1.29 6.91
CA LEU A 119 23.68 -1.18 6.12
C LEU A 119 24.85 -1.74 6.94
N VAL A 120 25.64 -2.62 6.33
CA VAL A 120 26.87 -3.15 6.92
C VAL A 120 27.93 -2.05 6.92
N ALA A 121 27.80 -1.15 7.89
CA ALA A 121 28.76 -0.09 8.10
C ALA A 121 30.04 -0.75 8.65
N GLY A 122 31.09 -0.81 7.83
CA GLY A 122 32.38 -1.41 8.18
C GLY A 122 32.89 -0.87 9.52
N LYS A 123 33.08 -1.77 10.50
CA LYS A 123 33.69 -1.51 11.82
C LYS A 123 33.31 -0.17 12.47
N PHE A 124 32.02 0.17 12.53
CA PHE A 124 31.59 1.21 13.48
C PHE A 124 31.47 0.58 14.87
N GLY A 125 32.11 1.20 15.86
CA GLY A 125 32.15 0.71 17.23
C GLY A 125 30.75 0.55 17.85
N PRO A 126 30.62 -0.19 18.96
CA PRO A 126 29.34 -0.62 19.56
C PRO A 126 28.38 0.49 20.01
N LYS A 127 28.73 1.77 19.80
CA LYS A 127 27.99 2.95 20.26
C LYS A 127 27.42 3.83 19.15
N GLN A 128 27.69 3.56 17.88
CA GLN A 128 27.05 4.30 16.78
C GLN A 128 25.89 3.48 16.22
N PRO A 129 24.70 4.09 16.05
CA PRO A 129 23.58 3.40 15.44
C PRO A 129 24.00 3.01 14.02
N LYS A 130 23.88 1.71 13.70
CA LYS A 130 24.08 1.24 12.33
C LYS A 130 23.19 2.06 11.40
N GLN A 131 23.76 2.54 10.30
CA GLN A 131 22.97 3.19 9.26
C GLN A 131 21.95 2.21 8.69
N ARG A 132 20.76 2.71 8.40
CA ARG A 132 19.67 1.97 7.77
C ARG A 132 19.21 2.74 6.56
N ALA A 133 18.81 2.03 5.52
CA ALA A 133 18.29 2.62 4.30
C ALA A 133 17.14 1.76 3.79
N VAL A 134 16.20 2.40 3.09
CA VAL A 134 15.19 1.69 2.31
C VAL A 134 15.93 0.87 1.26
N SER A 135 15.81 -0.45 1.39
CA SER A 135 16.49 -1.43 0.54
C SER A 135 15.62 -1.72 -0.67
N GLN A 136 14.36 -2.10 -0.43
CA GLN A 136 13.42 -2.49 -1.45
C GLN A 136 11.99 -2.10 -1.08
N ILE A 137 11.17 -1.94 -2.12
CA ILE A 137 9.74 -1.63 -2.01
C ILE A 137 9.02 -2.66 -2.86
N TYR A 138 8.12 -3.40 -2.22
CA TYR A 138 7.33 -4.43 -2.86
C TYR A 138 5.88 -3.95 -2.94
N SER A 139 5.35 -3.83 -4.16
CA SER A 139 3.92 -3.65 -4.40
C SER A 139 3.32 -4.93 -5.00
N PRO A 140 2.00 -5.15 -4.88
CA PRO A 140 1.33 -6.35 -5.40
C PRO A 140 1.62 -6.62 -6.88
N SER A 141 1.87 -5.59 -7.68
CA SER A 141 2.17 -5.71 -9.11
C SER A 141 3.67 -5.64 -9.45
N CYS A 142 4.51 -5.14 -8.54
CA CYS A 142 5.94 -4.93 -8.74
C CYS A 142 6.82 -6.01 -8.11
N ASN A 143 6.25 -7.12 -7.63
CA ASN A 143 7.03 -8.23 -7.10
C ASN A 143 7.64 -9.09 -8.22
N LEU A 144 8.97 -9.04 -8.37
CA LEU A 144 9.75 -9.80 -9.35
C LEU A 144 10.13 -11.21 -8.87
N GLU A 145 9.87 -11.55 -7.60
CA GLU A 145 10.31 -12.82 -7.01
C GLU A 145 9.23 -13.92 -7.07
N ASP A 146 7.95 -13.54 -7.14
CA ASP A 146 6.82 -14.48 -7.17
C ASP A 146 6.10 -14.40 -8.53
N CYS A 147 6.65 -15.11 -9.52
CA CYS A 147 6.36 -14.90 -10.93
C CYS A 147 5.78 -16.13 -11.63
N SER A 148 4.62 -16.60 -11.16
CA SER A 148 3.86 -17.64 -11.88
C SER A 148 3.11 -17.08 -13.10
N GLU A 149 2.66 -15.83 -13.05
CA GLU A 149 1.85 -15.18 -14.10
C GLU A 149 2.21 -13.70 -14.26
N LEU A 150 1.90 -13.11 -15.43
CA LEU A 150 2.13 -11.70 -15.72
C LEU A 150 1.09 -10.81 -15.03
N SER A 151 1.52 -10.05 -14.02
CA SER A 151 0.74 -8.97 -13.41
C SER A 151 0.88 -7.67 -14.19
N TYR A 152 -0.20 -6.89 -14.20
CA TYR A 152 -0.26 -5.56 -14.79
C TYR A 152 -0.68 -4.52 -13.75
N VAL A 153 -0.03 -3.36 -13.82
CA VAL A 153 -0.49 -2.11 -13.21
C VAL A 153 -1.28 -1.35 -14.27
N ILE A 154 -2.42 -0.81 -13.87
CA ILE A 154 -3.19 0.11 -14.72
C ILE A 154 -3.05 1.53 -14.17
N SER A 155 -2.77 2.50 -15.04
CA SER A 155 -2.84 3.92 -14.72
C SER A 155 -3.98 4.54 -15.49
N ILE A 156 -4.91 5.16 -14.78
CA ILE A 156 -6.08 5.83 -15.35
C ILE A 156 -5.92 7.32 -15.12
N TYR A 157 -5.88 8.05 -16.23
CA TYR A 157 -5.93 9.50 -16.24
C TYR A 157 -7.27 9.93 -16.84
N PHE A 158 -8.00 10.80 -16.15
CA PHE A 158 -9.23 11.36 -16.68
C PHE A 158 -9.16 12.89 -16.72
N LYS A 159 -9.51 13.45 -17.88
CA LYS A 159 -9.64 14.89 -18.05
C LYS A 159 -10.74 15.22 -19.04
N ASP A 160 -11.64 16.09 -18.64
CA ASP A 160 -12.82 16.51 -19.41
C ASP A 160 -13.71 15.31 -19.79
N ASP A 161 -13.57 14.79 -21.01
CA ASP A 161 -14.27 13.59 -21.51
C ASP A 161 -13.30 12.53 -22.07
N LEU A 162 -11.99 12.71 -21.85
CA LEU A 162 -10.95 11.81 -22.33
C LEU A 162 -10.43 10.94 -21.18
N LEU A 163 -10.51 9.63 -21.39
CA LEU A 163 -9.98 8.61 -20.50
C LEU A 163 -8.68 8.04 -21.12
N GLY A 164 -7.56 8.32 -20.47
CA GLY A 164 -6.27 7.71 -20.79
C GLY A 164 -6.03 6.52 -19.88
N VAL A 165 -6.06 5.31 -20.45
CA VAL A 165 -5.77 4.08 -19.71
C VAL A 165 -4.43 3.51 -20.17
N THR A 166 -3.47 3.38 -19.26
CA THR A 166 -2.17 2.77 -19.53
C THR A 166 -2.04 1.47 -18.75
N LEU A 167 -1.69 0.38 -19.43
CA LEU A 167 -1.31 -0.90 -18.82
C LEU A 167 0.20 -1.04 -18.87
N PHE A 168 0.79 -1.43 -17.75
CA PHE A 168 2.22 -1.68 -17.65
C PHE A 168 2.50 -2.95 -16.86
N SER A 169 3.35 -3.83 -17.39
CA SER A 169 3.86 -4.98 -16.66
C SER A 169 5.35 -4.81 -16.41
N VAL A 170 5.73 -4.72 -15.14
CA VAL A 170 7.13 -4.58 -14.71
C VAL A 170 7.96 -5.78 -15.14
N MET A 171 7.37 -6.98 -15.05
CA MET A 171 8.04 -8.24 -15.35
C MET A 171 8.43 -8.37 -16.83
N SER A 172 7.53 -7.97 -17.73
CA SER A 172 7.74 -8.12 -19.17
C SER A 172 8.25 -6.84 -19.85
N GLY A 173 8.16 -5.70 -19.18
CA GLY A 173 8.34 -4.38 -19.78
C GLY A 173 7.22 -4.01 -20.77
N HIS A 174 6.16 -4.83 -20.87
CA HIS A 174 5.07 -4.60 -21.80
C HIS A 174 4.23 -3.39 -21.34
N SER A 175 4.09 -2.40 -22.21
CA SER A 175 3.31 -1.19 -21.97
C SER A 175 2.35 -0.94 -23.13
N VAL A 176 1.09 -0.67 -22.81
CA VAL A 176 0.06 -0.34 -23.80
C VAL A 176 -0.78 0.82 -23.29
N MET A 177 -1.04 1.79 -24.16
CA MET A 177 -1.85 2.97 -23.84
C MET A 177 -3.10 3.01 -24.71
N PHE A 178 -4.26 3.21 -24.09
CA PHE A 178 -5.56 3.36 -24.71
C PHE A 178 -6.12 4.76 -24.41
N PRO A 179 -6.02 5.70 -25.34
CA PRO A 179 -6.76 6.95 -25.27
C PRO A 179 -8.18 6.73 -25.80
N VAL A 180 -9.19 6.89 -24.95
CA VAL A 180 -10.59 6.63 -25.31
C VAL A 180 -11.50 7.72 -24.76
N TYR A 181 -12.50 8.11 -25.54
CA TYR A 181 -13.55 9.02 -25.07
C TYR A 181 -14.45 8.32 -24.05
N TRP A 182 -14.99 9.05 -23.09
CA TRP A 182 -15.85 8.50 -22.04
C TRP A 182 -17.06 7.70 -22.56
N GLU A 183 -17.58 8.05 -23.74
CA GLU A 183 -18.67 7.33 -24.42
C GLU A 183 -18.27 5.91 -24.87
N ASP A 184 -17.00 5.72 -25.20
CA ASP A 184 -16.45 4.48 -25.76
C ASP A 184 -15.75 3.59 -24.70
N ARG A 185 -15.90 3.94 -23.43
CA ARG A 185 -15.22 3.30 -22.28
C ARG A 185 -15.39 1.78 -22.21
N ASP A 186 -16.53 1.25 -22.65
CA ASP A 186 -16.83 -0.18 -22.62
C ASP A 186 -15.93 -1.00 -23.56
N LYS A 187 -15.38 -0.37 -24.61
CA LYS A 187 -14.41 -1.03 -25.51
C LYS A 187 -13.12 -1.36 -24.77
N VAL A 188 -12.66 -0.44 -23.92
CA VAL A 188 -11.46 -0.63 -23.09
C VAL A 188 -11.73 -1.66 -22.00
N ALA A 189 -12.89 -1.60 -21.36
CA ALA A 189 -13.31 -2.55 -20.32
C ALA A 189 -13.13 -4.02 -20.75
N ARG A 190 -13.66 -4.35 -21.94
CA ARG A 190 -13.57 -5.71 -22.51
C ARG A 190 -12.14 -6.18 -22.71
N LEU A 191 -11.25 -5.26 -23.08
CA LEU A 191 -9.85 -5.55 -23.25
C LEU A 191 -9.14 -5.70 -21.90
N LEU A 192 -9.46 -4.86 -20.92
CA LEU A 192 -8.89 -4.93 -19.57
C LEU A 192 -9.22 -6.24 -18.85
N ILE A 193 -10.40 -6.83 -19.07
CA ILE A 193 -10.78 -8.13 -18.49
C ILE A 193 -9.82 -9.26 -18.91
N SER A 194 -9.14 -9.13 -20.04
CA SER A 194 -8.15 -10.12 -20.48
C SER A 194 -6.80 -10.02 -19.75
N TYR A 195 -6.55 -8.92 -19.04
CA TYR A 195 -5.31 -8.68 -18.30
C TYR A 195 -5.51 -8.92 -16.81
N ARG A 196 -4.53 -9.56 -16.17
CA ARG A 196 -4.52 -9.73 -14.71
C ARG A 196 -3.99 -8.48 -14.04
N ILE A 197 -4.90 -7.55 -13.74
CA ILE A 197 -4.58 -6.30 -13.05
C ILE A 197 -4.55 -6.56 -11.54
N LYS A 198 -3.47 -6.15 -10.88
CA LYS A 198 -3.32 -6.28 -9.41
C LYS A 198 -3.30 -4.93 -8.69
N GLU A 199 -3.08 -3.83 -9.41
CA GLU A 199 -2.92 -2.49 -8.85
C GLU A 199 -3.41 -1.44 -9.85
N VAL A 200 -4.08 -0.40 -9.35
CA VAL A 200 -4.61 0.73 -10.12
C VAL A 200 -4.07 2.02 -9.55
N LEU A 201 -3.56 2.87 -10.44
CA LEU A 201 -3.20 4.25 -10.15
C LEU A 201 -4.23 5.15 -10.82
N ILE A 202 -5.03 5.87 -10.02
CA ILE A 202 -6.03 6.81 -10.54
C ILE A 202 -5.50 8.22 -10.36
N TRP A 203 -5.43 8.96 -11.46
CA TRP A 203 -5.20 10.40 -11.46
C TRP A 203 -6.44 11.10 -12.03
N ALA A 204 -7.24 11.69 -11.14
CA ALA A 204 -8.46 12.40 -11.51
C ALA A 204 -8.81 13.45 -10.46
N ASP A 205 -9.67 14.40 -10.84
CA ASP A 205 -10.24 15.34 -9.88
C ASP A 205 -11.13 14.60 -8.87
N PRO A 206 -11.21 15.05 -7.60
CA PRO A 206 -11.94 14.35 -6.53
C PRO A 206 -13.39 14.03 -6.89
N GLY A 207 -14.09 14.94 -7.58
CA GLY A 207 -15.48 14.74 -8.00
C GLY A 207 -15.69 13.69 -9.10
N ILE A 208 -14.62 13.28 -9.77
CA ILE A 208 -14.63 12.30 -10.86
C ILE A 208 -14.19 10.92 -10.36
N LEU A 209 -13.45 10.88 -9.26
CA LEU A 209 -12.89 9.65 -8.73
C LEU A 209 -13.97 8.61 -8.38
N ASN A 210 -15.11 9.04 -7.82
CA ASN A 210 -16.26 8.15 -7.56
C ASN A 210 -16.79 7.51 -8.86
N LYS A 211 -16.84 8.28 -9.96
CA LYS A 211 -17.30 7.76 -11.25
C LYS A 211 -16.35 6.71 -11.82
N ILE A 212 -15.04 6.91 -11.64
CA ILE A 212 -14.03 5.94 -12.08
C ILE A 212 -14.11 4.68 -11.20
N TYR A 213 -14.35 4.85 -9.90
CA TYR A 213 -14.50 3.76 -8.96
C TYR A 213 -15.71 2.87 -9.29
N ASP A 214 -16.89 3.46 -9.47
CA ASP A 214 -18.11 2.76 -9.89
C ASP A 214 -17.90 1.99 -11.21
N LEU A 215 -17.11 2.58 -12.11
CA LEU A 215 -16.75 2.00 -13.39
C LEU A 215 -15.80 0.80 -13.24
N LEU A 216 -14.79 0.87 -12.37
CA LEU A 216 -13.88 -0.25 -12.10
C LEU A 216 -14.62 -1.44 -11.47
N ILE A 217 -15.56 -1.18 -10.56
CA ILE A 217 -16.47 -2.19 -10.01
C ILE A 217 -17.37 -2.75 -11.11
N GLY A 218 -18.00 -1.87 -11.90
CA GLY A 218 -18.88 -2.28 -13.01
C GLY A 218 -18.18 -3.12 -14.08
N TRP A 219 -16.87 -2.95 -14.24
CA TRP A 219 -16.06 -3.76 -15.15
C TRP A 219 -15.61 -5.11 -14.57
N ASN A 220 -15.96 -5.42 -13.32
CA ASN A 220 -15.49 -6.61 -12.59
C ASN A 220 -13.96 -6.75 -12.55
N LEU A 221 -13.21 -5.65 -12.71
CA LEU A 221 -11.76 -5.68 -12.58
C LEU A 221 -11.33 -5.81 -11.12
N PHE A 222 -12.21 -5.41 -10.20
CA PHE A 222 -12.02 -5.55 -8.78
C PHE A 222 -13.22 -6.28 -8.17
N PRO A 223 -12.98 -7.23 -7.24
CA PRO A 223 -14.08 -7.83 -6.50
C PRO A 223 -14.79 -6.75 -5.69
N SER A 224 -16.10 -6.92 -5.49
CA SER A 224 -16.89 -6.15 -4.50
C SER A 224 -16.47 -6.42 -3.05
N GLU A 225 -15.53 -7.34 -2.83
CA GLU A 225 -14.88 -7.60 -1.54
C GLU A 225 -13.61 -6.74 -1.36
N PRO A 226 -13.34 -6.22 -0.15
CA PRO A 226 -12.34 -5.17 0.11
C PRO A 226 -10.87 -5.67 0.11
N ASN A 227 -10.57 -6.83 -0.49
CA ASN A 227 -9.21 -7.37 -0.52
C ASN A 227 -8.29 -6.58 -1.48
N ALA A 228 -8.87 -5.75 -2.36
CA ALA A 228 -8.12 -4.76 -3.12
C ALA A 228 -8.18 -3.42 -2.40
N ARG A 229 -7.03 -2.96 -1.93
CA ARG A 229 -6.92 -1.67 -1.27
C ARG A 229 -6.80 -0.60 -2.34
N VAL A 230 -7.87 0.16 -2.52
CA VAL A 230 -7.89 1.28 -3.45
C VAL A 230 -7.49 2.52 -2.67
N GLU A 231 -6.38 3.12 -3.08
CA GLU A 231 -5.83 4.31 -2.43
C GLU A 231 -5.97 5.51 -3.33
N VAL A 232 -6.57 6.55 -2.79
CA VAL A 232 -6.75 7.82 -3.48
C VAL A 232 -5.68 8.77 -3.01
N MET A 233 -4.65 8.96 -3.83
CA MET A 233 -3.68 10.01 -3.60
C MET A 233 -4.22 11.30 -4.21
N SER A 234 -4.94 12.11 -3.43
CA SER A 234 -5.22 13.48 -3.85
C SER A 234 -3.94 14.29 -3.78
N ALA A 235 -3.58 14.99 -4.87
CA ALA A 235 -2.54 16.00 -4.80
C ALA A 235 -2.88 17.00 -3.69
N LEU A 236 -1.95 17.21 -2.77
CA LEU A 236 -1.98 18.38 -1.88
C LEU A 236 -2.18 19.61 -2.77
N CYS A 237 -3.31 20.30 -2.55
CA CYS A 237 -3.52 21.63 -3.09
C CYS A 237 -2.30 22.50 -2.74
N TYR A 238 -1.57 22.92 -3.77
CA TYR A 238 -0.61 24.03 -3.66
C TYR A 238 -1.38 25.35 -3.70
#